data_AF-A0A538GG43-F1
#
_entry.id   AF-A0A538GG43-F1
#
_cell.length_a   1.000
_cell.length_b   1.000
_cell.length_c   1.000
_cell.angle_alpha   90.00
_cell.angle_beta   90.00
_cell.angle_gamma   90.00
#
_symmetry.space_group_name_H-M   'P 1'
#
loop_
_entity.id
_entity.type
_entity.pdbx_description
1 polymer ?
#
loop_
_entity_poly.entity_id
_entity_poly.type
_entity_poly.pdbx_seq_one_letter_code
_entity_poly.pdbx_strand_id
1 'polypeptide(L)'
;MPDWSPDGSRIAYLADTHGTPGVPAWGDIWVMGAEGQNPHPITSGASWFGTAWSPDGTRIVTEDVPSRTVYTLDATDGSDAQAVHPGGLQFVPGWQPRGTGSGEEDEG
;
A
#
# COMPACT_ATOMS: atom_id res chain seq x y z
N MET A 1 -6.56 5.98 0.61
CA MET A 1 -7.82 5.21 0.52
C MET A 1 -7.47 3.78 0.92
N PRO A 2 -8.38 3.00 1.53
CA PRO A 2 -8.08 1.61 1.87
C PRO A 2 -7.82 0.80 0.59
N ASP A 3 -6.93 -0.19 0.65
CA ASP A 3 -6.58 -1.06 -0.46
C ASP A 3 -6.69 -2.54 -0.09
N TRP A 4 -7.14 -3.36 -1.03
CA TRP A 4 -7.37 -4.78 -0.83
C TRP A 4 -6.17 -5.59 -1.32
N SER A 5 -5.82 -6.66 -0.59
CA SER A 5 -4.85 -7.62 -1.10
C SER A 5 -5.38 -8.29 -2.38
N PRO A 6 -4.51 -8.76 -3.30
CA PRO A 6 -4.96 -9.32 -4.58
C PRO A 6 -5.84 -10.56 -4.43
N ASP A 7 -5.66 -11.32 -3.35
CA ASP A 7 -6.48 -12.49 -3.00
C ASP A 7 -7.77 -12.12 -2.25
N GLY A 8 -7.98 -10.83 -1.95
CA GLY A 8 -9.13 -10.31 -1.21
C GLY A 8 -9.16 -10.67 0.27
N SER A 9 -8.11 -11.28 0.84
CA SER A 9 -8.11 -11.77 2.23
C SER A 9 -7.79 -10.70 3.28
N ARG A 10 -7.17 -9.59 2.87
CA ARG A 10 -6.70 -8.51 3.75
C ARG A 10 -7.00 -7.12 3.18
N ILE A 11 -7.07 -6.15 4.09
CA ILE A 11 -7.26 -4.73 3.79
C ILE A 11 -6.13 -3.94 4.45
N ALA A 12 -5.47 -3.07 3.69
CA ALA A 12 -4.54 -2.07 4.19
C ALA A 12 -5.23 -0.71 4.25
N TYR A 13 -5.04 0.04 5.33
CA TYR A 13 -5.70 1.33 5.53
C TYR A 13 -4.87 2.26 6.43
N LEU A 14 -5.16 3.56 6.38
CA LEU A 14 -4.60 4.51 7.34
C LEU A 14 -5.42 4.50 8.63
N ALA A 15 -4.74 4.42 9.77
CA ALA A 15 -5.31 4.65 11.08
C ALA A 15 -4.34 5.47 11.94
N ASP A 16 -4.77 5.84 13.15
CA ASP A 16 -3.97 6.55 14.15
C ASP A 16 -3.17 7.72 13.57
N THR A 17 -3.85 8.84 13.36
CA THR A 17 -3.26 10.10 12.85
C THR A 17 -2.48 10.88 13.92
N HIS A 18 -2.32 10.29 15.11
CA HIS A 18 -1.66 10.85 16.30
C HIS A 18 -2.03 12.30 16.64
N GLY A 19 -3.26 12.70 16.30
CA GLY A 19 -3.80 14.01 16.64
C GLY A 19 -3.15 15.19 15.92
N THR A 20 -2.46 14.96 14.79
CA THR A 20 -1.81 16.04 14.02
C THR A 20 -2.86 17.01 13.45
N PRO A 21 -3.05 18.21 14.03
CA PRO A 21 -4.16 19.08 13.67
C PRO A 21 -3.93 19.68 12.28
N GLY A 22 -4.96 19.65 11.43
CA GLY A 22 -4.90 20.27 10.09
C GLY A 22 -4.21 19.42 9.02
N VAL A 23 -3.82 18.18 9.34
CA VAL A 23 -3.20 17.25 8.38
C VAL A 23 -4.09 16.01 8.23
N PRO A 24 -5.17 16.09 7.43
CA PRO A 24 -6.22 15.06 7.40
C PRO A 24 -5.83 13.77 6.68
N ALA A 25 -4.56 13.61 6.28
CA ALA A 25 -4.17 12.58 5.34
C ALA A 25 -3.06 11.65 5.82
N TRP A 26 -2.37 11.87 6.94
CA TRP A 26 -1.21 11.03 7.32
C TRP A 26 -1.48 10.31 8.63
N GLY A 27 -0.95 9.09 8.75
CA GLY A 27 -1.14 8.23 9.90
C GLY A 27 -0.23 7.01 9.81
N ASP A 28 -0.53 6.01 10.63
CA ASP A 28 0.10 4.70 10.51
C ASP A 28 -0.65 3.86 9.49
N ILE A 29 0.07 2.99 8.79
CA ILE A 29 -0.51 1.99 7.91
C ILE A 29 -0.84 0.76 8.75
N TRP A 30 -2.09 0.33 8.64
CA TRP A 30 -2.63 -0.83 9.33
C TRP A 30 -3.08 -1.87 8.33
N VAL A 31 -3.01 -3.14 8.75
CA VAL A 31 -3.53 -4.29 8.01
C VAL A 31 -4.51 -5.03 8.89
N MET A 32 -5.62 -5.47 8.29
CA MET A 32 -6.60 -6.34 8.91
C MET A 32 -7.06 -7.41 7.91
N GLY A 33 -7.70 -8.46 8.41
CA GLY A 33 -8.44 -9.39 7.55
C GLY A 33 -9.66 -8.71 6.91
N ALA A 34 -10.11 -9.26 5.78
CA ALA A 34 -11.25 -8.75 5.01
C ALA A 34 -12.56 -8.58 5.82
N GLU A 35 -12.73 -9.38 6.87
CA GLU A 35 -13.88 -9.36 7.77
C GLU A 35 -13.64 -8.49 9.02
N GLY A 36 -12.57 -7.67 9.02
CA GLY A 36 -12.21 -6.75 10.10
C GLY A 36 -11.46 -7.39 11.27
N GLN A 37 -11.06 -8.64 11.15
CA GLN A 37 -10.31 -9.38 12.18
C GLN A 37 -8.83 -9.02 12.20
N ASN A 38 -8.21 -9.12 13.38
CA ASN A 38 -6.77 -8.90 13.61
C ASN A 38 -6.20 -7.59 13.02
N PRO A 39 -6.81 -6.42 13.28
CA PRO A 39 -6.20 -5.15 12.89
C PRO A 39 -4.89 -4.93 13.66
N HIS A 40 -3.82 -4.61 12.94
CA HIS A 40 -2.53 -4.29 13.54
C HIS A 40 -1.78 -3.26 12.68
N PRO A 41 -0.94 -2.40 13.29
CA PRO A 41 -0.08 -1.49 12.56
C PRO A 41 1.08 -2.27 11.93
N ILE A 42 1.44 -1.90 10.71
CA ILE A 42 2.68 -2.32 10.04
C ILE A 42 3.66 -1.15 9.88
N THR A 43 3.25 0.08 10.18
CA THR A 43 4.17 1.22 10.31
C THR A 43 3.93 1.96 11.61
N SER A 44 4.81 2.92 11.91
CA SER A 44 4.70 3.77 13.09
C SER A 44 5.17 5.19 12.81
N GLY A 45 4.78 6.16 13.64
CA GLY A 45 5.26 7.53 13.60
C GLY A 45 4.36 8.53 12.85
N ALA A 46 3.16 8.12 12.44
CA ALA A 46 2.12 9.00 11.88
C ALA A 46 2.47 9.74 10.58
N SER A 47 3.52 9.32 9.88
CA SER A 47 4.06 10.05 8.73
C SER A 47 3.69 9.45 7.38
N TRP A 48 2.86 8.40 7.36
CA TRP A 48 2.64 7.58 6.17
C TRP A 48 1.37 7.98 5.43
N PHE A 49 1.40 7.85 4.11
CA PHE A 49 0.26 8.08 3.24
C PHE A 49 0.22 7.14 2.04
N GLY A 50 -0.99 6.80 1.64
CA GLY A 50 -1.22 5.87 0.54
C GLY A 50 -0.80 4.45 0.88
N THR A 51 -1.46 3.49 0.25
CA THR A 51 -1.08 2.09 0.31
C THR A 51 -1.42 1.45 -1.02
N ALA A 52 -0.56 0.56 -1.50
CA ALA A 52 -0.97 -0.43 -2.48
C ALA A 52 -0.28 -1.77 -2.29
N TRP A 53 -1.03 -2.85 -2.48
CA TRP A 53 -0.53 -4.22 -2.38
C TRP A 53 0.22 -4.67 -3.62
N SER A 54 1.34 -5.37 -3.43
CA SER A 54 2.00 -6.14 -4.49
C SER A 54 1.08 -7.22 -5.07
N PRO A 55 1.27 -7.64 -6.34
CA PRO A 55 0.37 -8.59 -7.01
C PRO A 55 0.48 -9.99 -6.41
N ASP A 56 1.59 -10.28 -5.71
CA ASP A 56 1.77 -11.49 -4.92
C ASP A 56 1.26 -11.36 -3.47
N GLY A 57 0.78 -10.18 -3.07
CA GLY A 57 0.25 -9.90 -1.73
C GLY A 57 1.29 -9.92 -0.61
N THR A 58 2.58 -9.94 -0.91
CA THR A 58 3.65 -10.01 0.10
C THR A 58 4.10 -8.64 0.61
N ARG A 59 3.89 -7.58 -0.18
CA ARG A 59 4.38 -6.24 0.13
C ARG A 59 3.31 -5.18 -0.02
N ILE A 60 3.54 -4.08 0.69
CA ILE A 60 2.81 -2.84 0.53
C ILE A 60 3.79 -1.75 0.14
N VAL A 61 3.38 -0.87 -0.77
CA VAL A 61 4.07 0.38 -1.09
C VAL A 61 3.33 1.57 -0.47
N THR A 62 4.07 2.48 0.17
CA THR A 62 3.54 3.65 0.89
C THR A 62 4.50 4.83 0.79
N GLU A 63 4.02 6.04 0.99
CA GLU A 63 4.82 7.27 1.02
C GLU A 63 5.09 7.69 2.47
N ASP A 64 6.36 7.93 2.82
CA ASP A 64 6.72 8.74 3.99
C ASP A 64 6.60 10.21 3.60
N VAL A 65 5.63 10.91 4.16
CA VAL A 65 5.26 12.25 3.68
C VAL A 65 6.28 13.34 4.01
N PRO A 66 6.91 13.37 5.20
CA PRO A 66 7.98 14.32 5.49
C PRO A 66 9.15 14.23 4.49
N SER A 67 9.59 13.02 4.15
CA SER A 67 10.70 12.84 3.20
C SER A 67 10.27 12.79 1.73
N ARG A 68 8.98 12.59 1.45
CA ARG A 68 8.42 12.28 0.11
C ARG A 68 9.09 11.07 -0.55
N THR A 69 9.47 10.10 0.28
CA THR A 69 10.10 8.86 -0.17
C THR A 69 9.07 7.76 -0.24
N VAL A 70 9.06 7.03 -1.35
CA VAL A 70 8.22 5.84 -1.50
C VAL A 70 8.99 4.62 -0.99
N TYR A 71 8.37 3.89 -0.09
CA TYR A 71 8.88 2.66 0.50
C TYR A 71 8.04 1.46 0.11
N THR A 72 8.69 0.32 -0.10
CA THR A 72 8.03 -0.99 0.02
C THR A 72 8.36 -1.61 1.35
N LEU A 73 7.40 -2.24 2.01
CA LEU A 73 7.57 -2.99 3.25
C LEU A 73 6.82 -4.32 3.19
N ASP A 74 7.21 -5.26 4.04
CA ASP A 74 6.49 -6.52 4.23
C ASP A 74 5.06 -6.22 4.71
N ALA A 75 4.07 -6.86 4.07
CA ALA A 75 2.67 -6.57 4.34
C ALA A 75 2.12 -7.24 5.61
N THR A 76 2.92 -8.05 6.31
CA THR A 76 2.54 -8.73 7.55
C THR A 76 2.97 -7.97 8.80
N ASP A 77 4.14 -7.33 8.78
CA ASP A 77 4.70 -6.68 9.96
C ASP A 77 5.44 -5.36 9.65
N GLY A 78 5.54 -5.00 8.37
CA GLY A 78 6.24 -3.81 7.91
C GLY A 78 7.75 -3.89 7.96
N SER A 79 8.31 -5.08 8.17
CA SER A 79 9.74 -5.30 8.07
C SER A 79 10.26 -5.13 6.63
N ASP A 80 11.58 -5.12 6.48
CA ASP A 80 12.28 -4.95 5.19
C ASP A 80 11.80 -3.74 4.37
N ALA A 81 11.65 -2.60 5.05
CA ALA A 81 11.32 -1.33 4.42
C ALA A 81 12.47 -0.87 3.50
N GLN A 82 12.21 -0.82 2.19
CA GLN A 82 13.17 -0.43 1.14
C GLN A 82 12.67 0.78 0.38
N ALA A 83 13.51 1.80 0.21
CA ALA A 83 13.18 2.96 -0.62
C ALA A 83 13.20 2.57 -2.12
N VAL A 84 12.10 2.82 -2.83
CA VAL A 84 11.95 2.44 -4.25
C VAL A 84 12.49 3.55 -5.18
N HIS A 85 12.44 4.82 -4.76
CA HIS A 85 12.98 5.97 -5.51
C HIS A 85 13.05 7.26 -4.66
N PRO A 86 14.04 8.17 -4.86
CA PRO A 86 13.94 9.55 -4.38
C PRO A 86 13.03 10.37 -5.31
N GLY A 87 11.72 10.30 -5.07
CA GLY A 87 10.74 11.27 -5.58
C GLY A 87 9.85 10.81 -6.75
N GLY A 88 8.56 11.15 -6.63
CA GLY A 88 7.54 11.02 -7.67
C GLY A 88 6.16 10.75 -7.08
N LEU A 89 5.28 11.76 -7.06
CA LEU A 89 3.86 11.58 -6.74
C LEU A 89 3.22 10.75 -7.86
N GLN A 90 2.96 9.45 -7.61
CA GLN A 90 2.07 8.65 -8.45
C GLN A 90 0.86 8.28 -7.61
N PHE A 91 -0.23 9.01 -7.85
CA PHE A 91 -1.53 8.74 -7.24
C PHE A 91 -1.89 7.29 -7.51
N VAL A 92 -1.84 6.48 -6.43
CA VAL A 92 -2.13 5.04 -6.39
C VAL A 92 -1.11 4.20 -7.19
N PRO A 93 -0.09 3.62 -6.56
CA PRO A 93 0.72 2.60 -7.21
C PRO A 93 -0.15 1.38 -7.53
N GLY A 94 -0.74 1.35 -8.72
CA GLY A 94 -1.46 0.19 -9.21
C GLY A 94 -0.47 -0.84 -9.73
N TRP A 95 -0.40 -2.00 -9.09
CA TRP A 95 0.31 -3.12 -9.67
C TRP A 95 -0.43 -3.63 -10.91
N GLN A 96 0.25 -3.67 -12.05
CA GLN A 96 -0.29 -4.27 -13.26
C GLN A 96 0.21 -5.71 -13.39
N PRO A 97 -0.68 -6.71 -13.53
CA PRO A 97 -0.24 -8.05 -13.91
C PRO A 97 0.45 -7.98 -15.27
N ARG A 98 1.54 -8.72 -15.45
CA ARG A 98 2.12 -8.92 -16.78
C ARG A 98 1.10 -9.67 -17.62
N GLY A 99 0.49 -8.99 -18.59
CA GLY A 99 -0.42 -9.62 -19.54
C GLY A 99 0.30 -10.77 -20.25
N THR A 100 -0.25 -11.97 -20.16
CA THR A 100 0.12 -13.05 -21.08
C THR A 100 -0.45 -12.67 -22.43
N GLY A 101 0.40 -12.27 -23.37
CA GLY A 101 -0.01 -12.01 -24.73
C GLY A 101 -0.59 -13.30 -25.34
N SER A 102 -1.88 -13.31 -25.63
CA SER A 102 -2.46 -14.22 -26.62
C SER A 102 -2.73 -13.39 -27.87
N GLY A 103 -1.91 -13.62 -28.88
CA GLY A 103 -2.10 -13.08 -30.22
C GLY A 103 -3.38 -13.60 -30.87
N GLU A 104 -3.82 -12.80 -31.84
CA GLU A 104 -4.77 -13.03 -32.94
C GLU A 104 -5.46 -14.38 -33.05
N GLU A 105 -6.78 -14.34 -33.28
CA GLU A 105 -7.32 -14.77 -34.56
C GLU A 105 -8.51 -13.87 -34.95
N ASP A 106 -8.38 -13.29 -36.14
CA ASP A 106 -9.29 -12.40 -36.86
C ASP A 106 -10.46 -13.23 -37.44
N GLU A 107 -11.71 -12.76 -37.32
CA GLU A 107 -12.82 -13.27 -38.13
C GLU A 107 -13.38 -12.15 -39.02
N GLY A 108 -13.12 -12.28 -40.32
CA GLY A 108 -13.69 -11.47 -41.42
C GLY A 108 -13.60 -12.21 -42.74
#